data_AF-A0A4U0QPI9-F1
#
_entry.id   AF-A0A4U0QPI9-F1
#
_cell.length_a   1.000
_cell.length_b   1.000
_cell.length_c   1.000
_cell.angle_alpha   90.00
_cell.angle_beta   90.00
_cell.angle_gamma   90.00
#
_symmetry.space_group_name_H-M   'P 1'
#
loop_
_entity.id
_entity.type
_entity.pdbx_description
1 polymer ?
#
loop_
_entity_poly.entity_id
_entity_poly.type
_entity_poly.pdbx_seq_one_letter_code
_entity_poly.pdbx_strand_id
1 'polypeptide(L)'
;MMARHAFAFTPRLLPAAKAAAYLGISESTLRSLNLPRRILGGKRLYDVLALDQYADALTVEGEETTPEANTCRGKFGRRAS
;
A
#
# COMPACT_ATOMS: atom_id res chain seq x y z
N MET A 1 -0.66 -31.97 -18.49
CA MET A 1 -1.30 -30.74 -19.02
C MET A 1 -0.60 -29.56 -18.37
N MET A 2 0.21 -28.80 -19.12
CA MET A 2 0.98 -27.69 -18.54
C MET A 2 0.03 -26.53 -18.22
N ALA A 3 -0.04 -26.12 -16.96
CA ALA A 3 -0.80 -24.96 -16.56
C ALA A 3 -0.24 -23.73 -17.27
N ARG A 4 -1.04 -23.12 -18.15
CA ARG A 4 -0.74 -21.81 -18.69
C ARG A 4 -0.79 -20.83 -17.54
N HIS A 5 0.37 -20.39 -17.05
CA HIS A 5 0.43 -19.28 -16.11
C HIS A 5 -0.19 -18.06 -16.80
N ALA A 6 -1.42 -17.74 -16.42
CA ALA A 6 -2.02 -16.47 -16.82
C ALA A 6 -1.19 -15.38 -16.16
N PHE A 7 -0.47 -14.60 -16.96
CA PHE A 7 0.15 -13.36 -16.50
C PHE A 7 -0.98 -12.42 -16.11
N ALA A 8 -1.37 -12.47 -14.83
CA ALA A 8 -2.39 -11.59 -14.28
C ALA A 8 -1.77 -10.20 -14.11
N PHE A 9 -2.06 -9.30 -15.03
CA PHE A 9 -1.71 -7.90 -14.86
C PHE A 9 -2.58 -7.31 -13.75
N THR A 10 -1.97 -6.88 -12.65
CA THR A 10 -2.68 -6.17 -11.59
C THR A 10 -2.93 -4.74 -12.06
N PRO A 11 -4.21 -4.34 -12.30
CA PRO A 11 -4.50 -2.98 -12.69
C PRO A 11 -4.16 -2.03 -11.54
N ARG A 12 -3.69 -0.83 -11.88
CA ARG A 12 -3.33 0.18 -10.88
C ARG A 12 -4.49 0.58 -9.96
N LEU A 13 -5.73 0.55 -10.48
CA LEU A 13 -6.93 0.86 -9.71
C LEU A 13 -7.72 -0.42 -9.45
N LEU A 14 -7.94 -0.74 -8.17
CA LEU A 14 -8.60 -1.94 -7.71
C LEU A 14 -9.99 -1.65 -7.12
N PRO A 15 -11.01 -2.46 -7.42
CA PRO A 15 -12.27 -2.45 -6.68
C PRO A 15 -12.07 -2.99 -5.25
N ALA A 16 -13.01 -2.70 -4.35
CA ALA A 16 -12.92 -3.03 -2.92
C ALA A 16 -12.55 -4.50 -2.65
N ALA A 17 -13.22 -5.46 -3.30
CA ALA A 17 -12.92 -6.89 -3.15
C ALA A 17 -11.46 -7.24 -3.46
N LYS A 18 -10.92 -6.71 -4.57
CA LYS A 18 -9.53 -6.97 -4.97
C LYS A 18 -8.54 -6.25 -4.08
N ALA A 19 -8.84 -5.03 -3.65
CA ALA A 19 -8.00 -4.27 -2.72
C ALA A 19 -7.92 -4.94 -1.34
N ALA A 20 -9.04 -5.50 -0.85
CA ALA A 20 -9.07 -6.25 0.39
C ALA A 20 -8.26 -7.55 0.29
N ALA A 21 -8.43 -8.29 -0.83
CA ALA A 21 -7.63 -9.47 -1.12
C ALA A 21 -6.13 -9.14 -1.26
N TYR A 22 -5.79 -7.98 -1.83
CA TYR A 22 -4.41 -7.52 -1.97
C TYR A 22 -3.72 -7.33 -0.61
N LEU A 23 -4.42 -6.75 0.36
CA LEU A 23 -3.93 -6.58 1.74
C LEU A 23 -4.14 -7.82 2.63
N GLY A 24 -4.79 -8.87 2.14
CA GLY A 24 -5.11 -10.06 2.94
C GLY A 24 -6.16 -9.85 4.04
N ILE A 25 -7.02 -8.83 3.90
CA ILE A 25 -8.06 -8.48 4.89
C ILE A 25 -9.48 -8.62 4.33
N SER A 26 -10.48 -8.50 5.20
CA SER A 26 -11.88 -8.47 4.77
C SER A 26 -12.28 -7.11 4.15
N GLU A 27 -13.30 -7.09 3.29
CA GLU A 27 -13.82 -5.84 2.73
C GLU A 27 -14.36 -4.87 3.79
N SER A 28 -14.95 -5.38 4.87
CA SER A 28 -15.44 -4.54 5.97
C SER A 28 -14.28 -3.86 6.70
N THR A 29 -13.20 -4.60 6.95
CA THR A 29 -11.96 -4.04 7.51
C THR A 29 -11.37 -2.98 6.58
N LEU A 30 -11.29 -3.24 5.27
CA LEU A 30 -10.79 -2.25 4.31
C LEU A 30 -11.60 -0.94 4.36
N ARG A 31 -12.93 -1.04 4.51
CA ARG A 31 -13.82 0.13 4.59
C ARG A 31 -13.62 0.94 5.88
N SER A 32 -13.21 0.33 6.98
CA SER A 32 -12.95 1.04 8.24
C SER A 32 -11.62 1.79 8.25
N LEU A 33 -10.66 1.40 7.41
CA LEU A 33 -9.34 2.06 7.29
C LEU A 33 -9.41 3.46 6.67
N ASN A 34 -10.54 3.87 6.10
CA ASN A 34 -10.74 5.20 5.50
C ASN A 34 -9.65 5.63 4.51
N LEU A 35 -9.08 4.67 3.78
CA LEU A 35 -8.05 4.93 2.77
C LEU A 35 -8.56 5.83 1.64
N PRO A 36 -7.68 6.63 1.00
CA PRO A 36 -8.06 7.50 -0.11
C PRO A 36 -8.62 6.69 -1.28
N ARG A 37 -9.85 7.02 -1.67
CA ARG A 37 -10.58 6.35 -2.75
C ARG A 37 -10.66 7.26 -3.98
N ARG A 38 -10.37 6.72 -5.15
CA ARG A 38 -10.58 7.38 -6.44
C ARG A 38 -11.99 7.09 -6.96
N ILE A 39 -12.70 8.13 -7.39
CA ILE A 39 -14.07 8.02 -7.88
C ILE A 39 -14.03 8.02 -9.41
N LEU A 40 -14.60 6.98 -10.02
CA LEU A 40 -14.79 6.87 -11.46
C LEU A 40 -16.28 6.56 -11.73
N GLY A 41 -17.07 7.61 -11.98
CA GLY A 41 -18.52 7.52 -12.03
C GLY A 41 -19.09 7.03 -10.69
N GLY A 42 -19.88 5.96 -10.70
CA GLY A 42 -20.42 5.34 -9.48
C GLY A 42 -19.47 4.40 -8.73
N LYS A 43 -18.27 4.14 -9.27
CA LYS A 43 -17.31 3.19 -8.69
C LYS A 43 -16.30 3.91 -7.80
N ARG A 44 -16.01 3.29 -6.65
CA ARG A 44 -14.93 3.68 -5.75
C ARG A 44 -13.79 2.67 -5.90
N LEU A 45 -12.63 3.17 -6.30
CA LEU A 45 -11.44 2.37 -6.58
C LEU A 45 -10.30 2.77 -5.65
N TYR A 46 -9.43 1.81 -5.33
CA TYR A 46 -8.23 2.00 -4.54
C TYR A 46 -7.01 1.99 -5.48
N ASP A 47 -6.07 2.90 -5.28
CA ASP A 47 -4.78 2.87 -5.99
C ASP A 47 -3.85 1.91 -5.27
N VAL A 48 -3.21 1.00 -6.00
CA VAL A 48 -2.25 0.03 -5.46
C VAL A 48 -1.13 0.74 -4.70
N LEU A 49 -0.62 1.87 -5.20
CA LEU A 49 0.45 2.60 -4.52
C LEU A 49 0.03 3.14 -3.15
N ALA A 50 -1.26 3.48 -2.98
CA ALA A 50 -1.77 3.91 -1.69
C ALA A 50 -1.94 2.74 -0.73
N LEU A 51 -2.23 1.54 -1.25
CA LEU A 51 -2.28 0.31 -0.45
C LEU A 51 -0.87 -0.09 0.00
N ASP A 52 0.12 0.01 -0.88
CA ASP A 52 1.53 -0.27 -0.56
C ASP A 52 2.04 0.69 0.52
N GLN A 53 1.83 1.99 0.36
CA GLN A 53 2.19 2.99 1.36
C GLN A 53 1.52 2.73 2.72
N TYR A 54 0.29 2.24 2.72
CA TYR A 54 -0.39 1.87 3.95
C TYR A 54 0.27 0.64 4.59
N ALA A 55 0.59 -0.38 3.79
CA ALA A 55 1.26 -1.59 4.28
C ALA A 55 2.66 -1.28 4.83
N ASP A 56 3.44 -0.44 4.14
CA ASP A 56 4.77 0.00 4.58
C ASP A 56 4.74 0.82 5.87
N ALA A 57 3.62 1.50 6.14
CA ALA A 57 3.43 2.29 7.35
C ALA A 57 2.95 1.47 8.56
N LEU A 58 2.63 0.18 8.39
CA LEU A 58 2.22 -0.68 9.50
C LEU A 58 3.40 -0.95 10.43
N THR A 59 3.13 -0.89 11.73
CA THR A 59 4.11 -1.28 12.75
C THR A 59 4.37 -2.78 12.66
N VAL A 60 5.64 -3.16 12.56
CA VAL A 60 6.06 -4.56 12.65
C VAL A 60 6.23 -4.93 14.12
N GLU A 61 5.79 -6.13 14.51
CA GLU A 61 6.00 -6.61 15.87
C GLU A 61 7.50 -6.66 16.21
N GLY A 62 7.88 -6.03 17.33
CA GLY A 62 9.28 -5.97 17.79
C GLY A 62 10.10 -4.82 17.22
N GLU A 63 9.56 -4.02 16.29
CA GLU A 63 10.14 -2.72 15.95
C GLU A 63 9.66 -1.67 16.95
N GLU A 64 10.55 -1.23 17.85
CA GLU A 64 10.36 0.03 18.54
C GLU A 64 10.40 1.13 17.47
N THR A 65 9.28 1.84 17.28
CA THR A 65 9.19 3.03 16.41
C THR A 65 10.13 4.12 16.93
N THR A 66 11.43 3.95 16.71
CA THR A 66 12.39 5.03 16.86
C THR A 66 12.13 5.97 15.69
N PRO A 67 11.74 7.23 15.94
CA PRO A 67 11.54 8.19 14.89
C PRO A 67 12.90 8.69 14.42
N GLU A 68 13.78 7.79 13.93
CA GLU A 68 14.87 8.21 13.08
C GLU A 68 14.26 8.63 11.76
N ALA A 69 13.83 9.89 11.73
CA ALA A 69 13.33 10.53 10.53
C ALA A 69 14.37 10.33 9.42
N ASN A 70 14.03 9.49 8.43
CA ASN A 70 14.77 9.27 7.18
C ASN A 70 14.74 10.54 6.30
N THR A 71 15.09 11.68 6.89
CA THR A 71 15.24 12.94 6.18
C THR A 71 16.57 12.90 5.47
N CYS A 72 16.58 13.30 4.20
CA CYS A 72 17.80 13.40 3.40
C CYS A 72 18.88 14.25 4.09
N ARG A 73 18.48 15.17 4.97
CA ARG A 73 19.37 15.98 5.80
C ARG A 73 20.20 15.15 6.81
N GLY A 74 19.63 14.10 7.39
CA GLY A 74 20.32 13.22 8.34
C GLY A 74 21.33 12.28 7.66
N LYS A 75 21.01 11.77 6.46
CA LYS A 75 21.86 10.80 5.75
C LYS A 75 22.92 11.44 4.85
N PHE A 76 22.63 12.60 4.25
CA PHE A 76 23.49 13.21 3.21
C PHE A 76 24.05 14.60 3.60
N GLY A 77 23.80 15.08 4.82
CA GLY A 77 24.07 16.46 5.26
C GLY A 77 25.51 16.80 5.69
N ARG A 78 26.53 15.98 5.40
CA ARG A 78 27.93 16.39 5.68
C ARG A 78 28.61 16.88 4.40
N ARG A 79 28.73 18.22 4.26
CA ARG A 79 29.68 18.81 3.32
C ARG A 79 31.09 18.50 3.82
N ALA A 80 31.93 17.98 2.93
CA ALA A 80 33.37 17.93 3.13
C ALA A 80 33.88 19.37 3.35
N SER A 81 34.58 19.58 4.47
CA SER A 81 35.49 20.72 4.64
C SER A 81 36.87 20.31 4.18
#